data_AF-A0A374VDP7-F1
#
_entry.id   AF-A0A374VDP7-F1
#
_cell.length_a   1.000
_cell.length_b   1.000
_cell.length_c   1.000
_cell.angle_alpha   90.00
_cell.angle_beta   90.00
_cell.angle_gamma   90.00
#
_symmetry.space_group_name_H-M   'P 1'
#
loop_
_entity.id
_entity.type
_entity.pdbx_description
1 polymer ?
#
loop_
_entity_poly.entity_id
_entity_poly.type
_entity_poly.pdbx_seq_one_letter_code
_entity_poly.pdbx_strand_id
1 'polypeptide(L)'
;MKNKLYISLIGLAGLTTFFSCTDINHLHEPYLDRGEQIYLGKPDSIHMFSGKNRVLADVWFSDVKAKNLVVKYNGDIDSICIPLVRDPEHPLRSDPVSIEIPDVNEGIATTFKFIIYDANMKYKSLTVEALGSAYGNDYQESIQNRILTNTTYKNGQLKIVWLSTGSTQIQYTEIKYISENGEEMTHKLMPTETECSFGVQAGSKVRYRSVFLPEETTVDLFYTDYKEFVVE
;
A
#
# COMPACT_ATOMS: atom_id res chain seq x y z
N MET A 1 71.53 -23.78 35.48
CA MET A 1 70.34 -24.12 34.67
C MET A 1 69.31 -22.99 34.61
N LYS A 2 68.99 -22.31 35.72
CA LYS A 2 67.99 -21.21 35.76
C LYS A 2 68.28 -20.05 34.80
N ASN A 3 69.53 -19.58 34.67
CA ASN A 3 69.87 -18.48 33.73
C ASN A 3 69.68 -18.84 32.25
N LYS A 4 69.91 -20.10 31.84
CA LYS A 4 69.64 -20.54 30.46
C LYS A 4 68.13 -20.62 30.18
N LEU A 5 67.32 -20.94 31.19
CA LEU A 5 65.86 -20.93 31.11
C LEU A 5 65.31 -19.51 30.97
N TYR A 6 65.84 -18.53 31.73
CA TYR A 6 65.43 -17.13 31.62
C TYR A 6 65.80 -16.49 30.27
N ILE A 7 66.99 -16.79 29.74
CA ILE A 7 67.40 -16.33 28.41
C ILE A 7 66.51 -16.93 27.31
N SER A 8 66.13 -18.21 27.44
CA SER A 8 65.17 -18.85 26.53
C SER A 8 63.77 -18.26 26.63
N LEU A 9 63.31 -17.87 27.83
CA LEU A 9 62.00 -17.26 28.04
C LEU A 9 61.93 -15.83 27.47
N ILE A 10 63.00 -15.05 27.63
CA ILE A 10 63.13 -13.69 27.07
C ILE A 10 63.25 -13.74 25.54
N GLY A 11 63.98 -14.72 25.00
CA GLY A 11 64.06 -14.96 23.55
C GLY A 11 62.69 -15.32 22.95
N LEU A 12 61.91 -16.15 23.64
CA LEU A 12 60.56 -16.54 23.19
C LEU A 12 59.57 -15.36 23.28
N ALA A 13 59.63 -14.56 24.35
CA ALA A 13 58.82 -13.35 24.50
C ALA A 13 59.14 -12.29 23.43
N GLY A 14 60.43 -12.09 23.11
CA GLY A 14 60.86 -11.21 22.02
C GLY A 14 60.45 -11.70 20.62
N LEU A 15 60.28 -13.01 20.42
CA LEU A 15 59.81 -13.55 19.13
C LEU A 15 58.32 -13.28 18.91
N THR A 16 57.51 -13.26 19.98
CA THR A 16 56.06 -13.01 19.88
C THR A 16 55.70 -11.56 19.54
N THR A 17 56.59 -10.60 19.74
CA THR A 17 56.33 -9.19 19.40
C THR A 17 56.48 -8.86 17.93
N PHE A 18 57.07 -9.74 17.11
CA PHE A 18 57.22 -9.52 15.66
C PHE A 18 56.04 -10.05 14.82
N PHE A 19 55.14 -10.86 15.40
CA PHE A 19 54.00 -11.44 14.68
C PHE A 19 52.69 -10.64 14.81
N SER A 20 52.70 -9.48 15.50
CA SER A 20 51.49 -8.70 15.78
C SER A 20 51.36 -7.40 14.97
N CYS A 21 52.14 -7.23 13.91
CA CYS A 21 51.96 -6.11 12.98
C CYS A 21 51.21 -6.59 11.74
N THR A 22 49.88 -6.57 11.79
CA THR A 22 49.07 -6.46 10.56
C THR A 22 49.33 -5.09 9.95
N ASP A 23 49.37 -5.02 8.62
CA ASP A 23 49.52 -3.74 7.91
C ASP A 23 48.49 -2.73 8.44
N ILE A 24 48.93 -1.51 8.77
CA ILE A 24 48.06 -0.45 9.29
C ILE A 24 46.90 -0.18 8.32
N ASN A 25 47.11 -0.44 7.03
CA ASN A 25 46.12 -0.22 5.99
C ASN A 25 45.22 -1.42 5.68
N HIS A 26 45.41 -2.59 6.31
CA HIS A 26 44.61 -3.80 6.04
C HIS A 26 43.09 -3.56 6.15
N LEU A 27 42.64 -2.65 7.03
CA LEU A 27 41.22 -2.29 7.17
C LEU A 27 40.72 -1.33 6.08
N HIS A 28 41.62 -0.59 5.44
CA HIS A 28 41.31 0.41 4.42
C HIS A 28 41.47 -0.12 2.99
N GLU A 29 42.39 -1.06 2.77
CA GLU A 29 42.68 -1.70 1.48
C GLU A 29 41.41 -2.21 0.77
N PRO A 30 40.47 -2.91 1.44
CA PRO A 30 39.23 -3.38 0.79
C PRO A 30 38.29 -2.26 0.33
N TYR A 31 38.41 -1.05 0.87
CA TYR A 31 37.63 0.12 0.43
C TYR A 31 38.34 0.84 -0.72
N LEU A 32 39.67 0.88 -0.70
CA LEU A 32 40.49 1.44 -1.78
C LEU A 32 40.37 0.58 -3.05
N ASP A 33 40.43 -0.75 -2.92
CA ASP A 33 40.29 -1.70 -4.03
C ASP A 33 38.88 -1.69 -4.65
N ARG A 34 37.85 -1.46 -3.83
CA ARG A 34 36.45 -1.37 -4.28
C ARG A 34 36.21 -0.09 -5.10
N GLY A 35 36.99 0.95 -4.85
CA GLY A 35 36.83 2.26 -5.49
C GLY A 35 35.54 2.98 -5.11
N GLU A 36 35.28 4.11 -5.78
CA GLU A 36 34.08 4.91 -5.55
C GLU A 36 32.82 4.21 -6.07
N GLN A 37 31.79 4.13 -5.23
CA GLN A 37 30.49 3.62 -5.64
C GLN A 37 29.63 4.75 -6.19
N ILE A 38 29.30 4.67 -7.47
CA ILE A 38 28.40 5.62 -8.14
C ILE A 38 26.95 5.22 -7.83
N TYR A 39 26.21 6.15 -7.22
CA TYR A 39 24.79 6.01 -6.95
C TYR A 39 23.98 6.96 -7.83
N LEU A 40 22.77 6.53 -8.18
CA LEU A 40 21.74 7.42 -8.73
C LEU A 40 21.04 8.17 -7.59
N GLY A 41 20.40 9.28 -7.95
CA GLY A 41 19.41 9.95 -7.12
C GLY A 41 18.30 8.97 -6.74
N LYS A 42 17.99 8.93 -5.44
CA LYS A 42 16.89 8.15 -4.88
C LYS A 42 15.54 8.81 -5.22
N PRO A 43 14.41 8.10 -5.08
CA PRO A 43 13.09 8.74 -5.09
C PRO A 43 13.03 9.93 -4.12
N ASP A 44 12.46 11.04 -4.58
CA ASP A 44 12.32 12.27 -3.83
C ASP A 44 11.15 12.18 -2.86
N SER A 45 10.01 11.65 -3.32
CA SER A 45 8.80 11.44 -2.54
C SER A 45 8.00 10.28 -3.11
N ILE A 46 7.25 9.62 -2.24
CA ILE A 46 6.40 8.47 -2.57
C ILE A 46 5.09 8.63 -1.82
N HIS A 47 3.98 8.62 -2.54
CA HIS A 47 2.64 8.50 -1.94
C HIS A 47 2.06 7.14 -2.29
N MET A 48 1.53 6.47 -1.27
CA MET A 48 0.99 5.12 -1.37
C MET A 48 -0.53 5.16 -1.28
N PHE A 49 -1.18 4.41 -2.14
CA PHE A 49 -2.63 4.26 -2.19
C PHE A 49 -2.98 2.78 -2.20
N SER A 50 -3.99 2.44 -1.41
CA SER A 50 -4.39 1.06 -1.22
C SER A 50 -5.42 0.65 -2.27
N GLY A 51 -5.40 -0.61 -2.68
CA GLY A 51 -6.34 -1.13 -3.66
C GLY A 51 -6.72 -2.58 -3.35
N LYS A 52 -7.65 -3.10 -4.14
CA LYS A 52 -8.07 -4.50 -4.10
C LYS A 52 -7.01 -5.37 -4.75
N ASN A 53 -6.31 -6.18 -3.93
CA ASN A 53 -5.20 -7.06 -4.29
C ASN A 53 -4.04 -6.35 -5.01
N ARG A 54 -3.89 -5.04 -4.79
CA ARG A 54 -2.85 -4.22 -5.42
C ARG A 54 -2.57 -2.97 -4.60
N VAL A 55 -1.43 -2.34 -4.89
CA VAL A 55 -1.03 -1.07 -4.32
C VAL A 55 -0.66 -0.12 -5.45
N LEU A 56 -1.13 1.13 -5.37
CA LEU A 56 -0.70 2.17 -6.29
C LEU A 56 0.30 3.08 -5.57
N ALA A 57 1.28 3.57 -6.30
CA ALA A 57 2.24 4.52 -5.77
C ALA A 57 2.51 5.65 -6.76
N ASP A 58 2.47 6.87 -6.26
CA ASP A 58 2.96 8.03 -6.99
C ASP A 58 4.41 8.28 -6.58
N VAL A 59 5.33 8.23 -7.55
CA VAL A 59 6.77 8.33 -7.30
C VAL A 59 7.36 9.55 -8.01
N TRP A 60 7.97 10.43 -7.23
CA TRP A 60 8.72 11.59 -7.71
C TRP A 60 10.22 11.28 -7.77
N PHE A 61 10.88 11.67 -8.85
CA PHE A 61 12.32 11.51 -9.01
C PHE A 61 12.94 12.54 -9.96
N SER A 62 14.15 13.00 -9.63
CA SER A 62 14.86 14.07 -10.35
C SER A 62 16.07 13.60 -11.15
N ASP A 63 16.62 12.40 -10.89
CA ASP A 63 17.79 11.90 -11.61
C ASP A 63 17.47 11.65 -13.10
N VAL A 64 18.28 12.22 -13.99
CA VAL A 64 18.14 12.12 -15.46
C VAL A 64 18.56 10.75 -16.01
N LYS A 65 19.38 10.01 -15.26
CA LYS A 65 19.83 8.65 -15.58
C LYS A 65 18.87 7.59 -15.07
N ALA A 66 17.85 7.96 -14.28
CA ALA A 66 16.79 7.06 -13.84
C ALA A 66 16.03 6.50 -15.04
N LYS A 67 16.02 5.17 -15.18
CA LYS A 67 15.35 4.47 -16.29
C LYS A 67 14.53 3.29 -15.84
N ASN A 68 14.84 2.70 -14.70
CA ASN A 68 14.10 1.57 -14.16
C ASN A 68 13.82 1.84 -12.68
N LEU A 69 12.61 1.53 -12.23
CA LEU A 69 12.23 1.52 -10.82
C LEU A 69 11.96 0.07 -10.42
N VAL A 70 12.78 -0.45 -9.51
CA VAL A 70 12.52 -1.74 -8.87
C VAL A 70 11.82 -1.49 -7.55
N VAL A 71 10.66 -2.09 -7.39
CA VAL A 71 9.94 -2.11 -6.12
C VAL A 71 9.99 -3.52 -5.56
N LYS A 72 10.50 -3.66 -4.34
CA LYS A 72 10.52 -4.93 -3.60
C LYS A 72 9.55 -4.88 -2.44
N TYR A 73 8.89 -5.98 -2.15
CA TYR A 73 7.93 -6.09 -1.05
C TYR A 73 7.92 -7.51 -0.51
N ASN A 74 7.07 -7.78 0.47
CA ASN A 74 6.97 -9.11 1.10
C ASN A 74 8.33 -9.62 1.63
N GLY A 75 9.07 -8.78 2.35
CA GLY A 75 10.39 -9.15 2.88
C GLY A 75 11.48 -9.34 1.81
N ASP A 76 11.41 -8.58 0.71
CA ASP A 76 12.29 -8.64 -0.46
C ASP A 76 12.18 -9.93 -1.30
N ILE A 77 11.17 -10.77 -1.03
CA ILE A 77 10.89 -11.99 -1.79
C ILE A 77 10.31 -11.63 -3.15
N ASP A 78 9.36 -10.70 -3.17
CA ASP A 78 8.67 -10.29 -4.38
C ASP A 78 9.22 -8.96 -4.89
N SER A 79 9.22 -8.81 -6.21
CA SER A 79 9.64 -7.56 -6.84
C SER A 79 9.01 -7.34 -8.21
N ILE A 80 8.81 -6.06 -8.54
CA ILE A 80 8.43 -5.61 -9.86
C ILE A 80 9.46 -4.60 -10.37
N CYS A 81 9.75 -4.64 -11.68
CA CYS A 81 10.60 -3.67 -12.35
C CYS A 81 9.76 -2.89 -13.35
N ILE A 82 9.74 -1.56 -13.21
CA ILE A 82 8.89 -0.65 -13.95
C ILE A 82 9.78 0.33 -14.71
N PRO A 83 9.63 0.46 -16.04
CA PRO A 83 10.39 1.44 -16.80
C PRO A 83 9.97 2.87 -16.42
N LEU A 84 10.95 3.70 -16.07
CA LEU A 84 10.75 5.13 -15.82
C LEU A 84 10.95 5.89 -17.14
N VAL A 85 9.84 6.34 -17.71
CA VAL A 85 9.83 7.16 -18.92
C VAL A 85 9.57 8.61 -18.52
N ARG A 86 10.49 9.51 -18.91
CA ARG A 86 10.25 10.95 -18.82
C ARG A 86 9.55 11.42 -20.09
N ASP A 87 8.60 12.33 -19.94
CA ASP A 87 8.05 13.08 -21.06
C ASP A 87 9.19 13.86 -21.75
N PRO A 88 9.49 13.61 -23.04
CA PRO A 88 10.53 14.32 -23.78
C PRO A 88 10.29 15.83 -23.86
N GLU A 89 9.04 16.26 -23.86
CA GLU A 89 8.65 17.67 -23.96
C GLU A 89 8.76 18.39 -22.61
N HIS A 90 8.63 17.64 -21.50
CA HIS A 90 8.68 18.16 -20.14
C HIS A 90 9.59 17.33 -19.23
N PRO A 91 10.91 17.27 -19.49
CA PRO A 91 11.82 16.35 -18.81
C PRO A 91 12.04 16.67 -17.32
N LEU A 92 11.72 17.89 -16.87
CA LEU A 92 11.81 18.36 -15.48
C LEU A 92 10.44 18.54 -14.82
N ARG A 93 9.38 17.94 -15.40
CA ARG A 93 8.02 18.02 -14.86
C ARG A 93 8.00 17.54 -13.41
N SER A 94 7.27 18.27 -12.57
CA SER A 94 7.09 17.99 -11.14
C SER A 94 6.03 16.93 -10.86
N ASP A 95 5.45 16.32 -11.89
CA ASP A 95 4.37 15.35 -11.71
C ASP A 95 4.95 13.97 -11.39
N PRO A 96 4.26 13.17 -10.55
CA PRO A 96 4.71 11.84 -10.24
C PRO A 96 4.59 10.91 -11.45
N VAL A 97 5.34 9.83 -11.42
CA VAL A 97 4.99 8.63 -12.17
C VAL A 97 4.11 7.77 -11.27
N SER A 98 2.85 7.61 -11.65
CA SER A 98 1.92 6.68 -11.02
C SER A 98 2.22 5.26 -11.48
N ILE A 99 2.45 4.37 -10.51
CA ILE A 99 2.72 2.96 -10.74
C ILE A 99 1.68 2.09 -10.04
N GLU A 100 1.44 0.92 -10.61
CA GLU A 100 0.62 -0.13 -9.99
C GLU A 100 1.51 -1.33 -9.68
N ILE A 101 1.37 -1.84 -8.46
CA ILE A 101 2.01 -3.06 -7.99
C ILE A 101 0.88 -4.09 -7.83
N PRO A 102 0.70 -4.99 -8.81
CA PRO A 102 -0.36 -5.98 -8.79
C PRO A 102 -0.04 -7.13 -7.84
N ASP A 103 -1.04 -7.98 -7.59
CA ASP A 103 -0.92 -9.25 -6.86
C ASP A 103 -0.24 -9.11 -5.48
N VAL A 104 -0.56 -8.01 -4.79
CA VAL A 104 -0.09 -7.79 -3.42
C VAL A 104 -1.03 -8.51 -2.47
N ASN A 105 -0.47 -9.41 -1.66
CA ASN A 105 -1.21 -10.08 -0.60
C ASN A 105 -1.87 -9.07 0.34
N GLU A 106 -3.09 -9.39 0.74
CA GLU A 106 -3.83 -8.58 1.70
C GLU A 106 -3.03 -8.41 3.00
N GLY A 107 -2.91 -7.16 3.45
CA GLY A 107 -2.05 -6.80 4.55
C GLY A 107 -2.00 -5.30 4.79
N ILE A 108 -1.93 -4.92 6.06
CA ILE A 108 -1.91 -3.52 6.51
C ILE A 108 -0.47 -3.10 6.73
N ALA A 109 -0.10 -1.90 6.25
CA ALA A 109 1.21 -1.28 6.50
C ALA A 109 2.39 -2.18 6.14
N THR A 110 2.32 -2.85 4.98
CA THR A 110 3.42 -3.63 4.41
C THR A 110 4.51 -2.69 3.92
N THR A 111 5.78 -3.05 4.15
CA THR A 111 6.94 -2.28 3.67
C THR A 111 7.23 -2.55 2.20
N PHE A 112 7.28 -1.47 1.41
CA PHE A 112 7.71 -1.46 0.02
C PHE A 112 9.04 -0.72 -0.09
N LYS A 113 9.99 -1.29 -0.83
CA LYS A 113 11.33 -0.74 -1.03
C LYS A 113 11.52 -0.34 -2.48
N PHE A 114 11.76 0.94 -2.71
CA PHE A 114 11.89 1.56 -4.02
C PHE A 114 13.35 1.84 -4.32
N ILE A 115 13.82 1.36 -5.46
CA ILE A 115 15.21 1.49 -5.90
C ILE A 115 15.22 1.88 -7.38
N ILE A 116 15.83 3.03 -7.68
CA ILE A 116 16.02 3.48 -9.05
C ILE A 116 17.30 2.87 -9.61
N TYR A 117 17.25 2.44 -10.87
CA TYR A 117 18.38 1.95 -11.64
C TYR A 117 18.53 2.72 -12.96
N ASP A 118 19.77 2.74 -13.46
CA ASP A 118 20.08 3.21 -14.81
C ASP A 118 19.56 2.23 -15.89
N ALA A 119 19.70 2.62 -17.16
CA ALA A 119 19.22 1.82 -18.30
C ALA A 119 19.78 0.38 -18.29
N ASN A 120 21.02 0.22 -17.84
CA ASN A 120 21.77 -1.04 -17.88
C ASN A 120 21.73 -1.82 -16.56
N MET A 121 20.95 -1.36 -15.56
CA MET A 121 20.89 -1.97 -14.22
C MET A 121 22.25 -2.04 -13.49
N LYS A 122 23.22 -1.20 -13.89
CA LYS A 122 24.59 -1.19 -13.37
C LYS A 122 24.71 -0.33 -12.12
N TYR A 123 24.09 0.84 -12.14
CA TYR A 123 24.10 1.79 -11.03
C TYR A 123 22.72 1.89 -10.42
N LYS A 124 22.66 2.01 -9.10
CA LYS A 124 21.41 2.07 -8.34
C LYS A 124 21.38 3.26 -7.41
N SER A 125 20.19 3.69 -7.04
CA SER A 125 20.01 4.62 -5.93
C SER A 125 20.16 3.92 -4.58
N LEU A 126 20.17 4.73 -3.52
CA LEU A 126 19.81 4.22 -2.19
C LEU A 126 18.34 3.80 -2.18
N THR A 127 18.02 2.84 -1.32
CA THR A 127 16.65 2.37 -1.11
C THR A 127 15.84 3.42 -0.37
N VAL A 128 14.60 3.63 -0.82
CA VAL A 128 13.58 4.39 -0.09
C VAL A 128 12.46 3.44 0.30
N GLU A 129 12.02 3.49 1.54
CA GLU A 129 10.95 2.64 2.04
C GLU A 129 9.66 3.45 2.20
N ALA A 130 8.53 2.85 1.86
CA ALA A 130 7.21 3.39 2.11
C ALA A 130 6.27 2.28 2.62
N LEU A 131 5.29 2.66 3.44
CA LEU A 131 4.27 1.74 3.93
C LEU A 131 3.03 1.83 3.03
N GLY A 132 2.52 0.69 2.60
CA GLY A 132 1.29 0.57 1.83
C GLY A 132 0.43 -0.56 2.35
N SER A 133 -0.88 -0.48 2.12
CA SER A 133 -1.83 -1.54 2.46
C SER A 133 -2.46 -2.08 1.18
N ALA A 134 -2.75 -3.38 1.16
CA ALA A 134 -3.59 -3.99 0.14
C ALA A 134 -4.78 -4.63 0.85
N TYR A 135 -5.97 -4.41 0.31
CA TYR A 135 -7.21 -5.01 0.80
C TYR A 135 -7.66 -6.08 -0.19
N GLY A 136 -8.41 -7.08 0.24
CA GLY A 136 -8.71 -8.22 -0.59
C GLY A 136 -10.00 -8.91 -0.20
N ASN A 137 -9.98 -10.23 -0.30
CA ASN A 137 -11.15 -11.04 0.02
C ASN A 137 -11.44 -11.06 1.52
N ASP A 138 -10.41 -10.99 2.37
CA ASP A 138 -10.62 -11.04 3.82
C ASP A 138 -11.36 -9.78 4.29
N TYR A 139 -10.95 -8.59 3.82
CA TYR A 139 -11.69 -7.35 4.06
C TYR A 139 -13.11 -7.42 3.46
N GLN A 140 -13.23 -7.89 2.22
CA GLN A 140 -14.52 -8.03 1.53
C GLN A 140 -15.51 -8.95 2.26
N GLU A 141 -15.03 -10.01 2.91
CA GLU A 141 -15.84 -10.93 3.72
C GLU A 141 -16.12 -10.39 5.12
N SER A 142 -15.25 -9.52 5.65
CA SER A 142 -15.42 -8.91 6.97
C SER A 142 -16.52 -7.85 7.02
N ILE A 143 -16.83 -7.19 5.89
CA ILE A 143 -17.80 -6.11 5.86
C ILE A 143 -19.24 -6.62 5.91
N GLN A 144 -20.09 -5.91 6.66
CA GLN A 144 -21.49 -6.27 6.82
C GLN A 144 -22.42 -5.12 6.46
N ASN A 145 -23.59 -5.46 5.97
CA ASN A 145 -24.63 -4.49 5.68
C ASN A 145 -25.03 -3.71 6.92
N ARG A 146 -25.33 -2.41 6.73
CA ARG A 146 -25.98 -1.60 7.75
C ARG A 146 -27.28 -2.28 8.21
N ILE A 147 -27.51 -2.26 9.52
CA ILE A 147 -28.65 -2.92 10.13
C ILE A 147 -29.90 -2.08 9.90
N LEU A 148 -30.87 -2.63 9.18
CA LEU A 148 -32.21 -2.09 9.04
C LEU A 148 -33.00 -2.43 10.32
N THR A 149 -33.57 -1.44 10.98
CA THR A 149 -34.27 -1.60 12.27
C THR A 149 -35.77 -1.60 12.11
N ASN A 150 -36.31 -0.79 11.20
CA ASN A 150 -37.73 -0.74 10.94
C ASN A 150 -38.03 -0.36 9.49
N THR A 151 -39.13 -0.88 8.97
CA THR A 151 -39.73 -0.44 7.70
C THR A 151 -41.20 -0.16 7.94
N THR A 152 -41.72 0.89 7.31
CA THR A 152 -43.14 1.25 7.43
C THR A 152 -43.61 1.77 6.09
N TYR A 153 -44.60 1.10 5.51
CA TYR A 153 -45.24 1.51 4.27
C TYR A 153 -46.63 2.06 4.56
N LYS A 154 -46.91 3.29 4.13
CA LYS A 154 -48.23 3.93 4.24
C LYS A 154 -48.47 4.84 3.04
N ASN A 155 -49.65 4.73 2.43
CA ASN A 155 -50.11 5.61 1.36
C ASN A 155 -49.10 5.78 0.19
N GLY A 156 -48.50 4.69 -0.30
CA GLY A 156 -47.51 4.75 -1.38
C GLY A 156 -46.08 5.04 -0.91
N GLN A 157 -45.90 5.55 0.31
CA GLN A 157 -44.60 5.95 0.83
C GLN A 157 -43.99 4.89 1.75
N LEU A 158 -42.77 4.47 1.43
CA LEU A 158 -41.95 3.62 2.27
C LEU A 158 -41.00 4.47 3.11
N LYS A 159 -41.06 4.31 4.43
CA LYS A 159 -40.06 4.81 5.38
C LYS A 159 -39.17 3.65 5.84
N ILE A 160 -37.86 3.84 5.79
CA ILE A 160 -36.86 2.87 6.27
C ILE A 160 -36.03 3.55 7.37
N VAL A 161 -35.85 2.85 8.49
CA VAL A 161 -35.02 3.27 9.62
C VAL A 161 -33.85 2.31 9.76
N TRP A 162 -32.68 2.87 10.01
CA TRP A 162 -31.41 2.18 10.10
C TRP A 162 -30.78 2.39 11.47
N LEU A 163 -30.07 1.39 11.96
CA LEU A 163 -29.20 1.55 13.12
C LEU A 163 -28.09 2.55 12.78
N SER A 164 -27.75 3.42 13.73
CA SER A 164 -26.57 4.28 13.59
C SER A 164 -25.33 3.40 13.46
N THR A 165 -24.53 3.66 12.43
CA THR A 165 -23.38 2.79 12.11
C THR A 165 -22.13 3.16 12.91
N GLY A 166 -21.88 4.45 13.17
CA GLY A 166 -20.62 4.93 13.78
C GLY A 166 -19.35 4.59 12.99
N SER A 167 -19.45 3.91 11.84
CA SER A 167 -18.31 3.51 11.01
C SER A 167 -17.86 4.68 10.16
N THR A 168 -16.55 4.93 10.17
CA THR A 168 -15.89 5.88 9.27
C THR A 168 -15.61 5.29 7.89
N GLN A 169 -15.77 3.97 7.74
CA GLN A 169 -15.48 3.27 6.49
C GLN A 169 -16.69 3.19 5.56
N ILE A 170 -17.91 3.23 6.08
CA ILE A 170 -19.11 3.25 5.23
C ILE A 170 -19.17 4.60 4.51
N GLN A 171 -19.23 4.57 3.19
CA GLN A 171 -19.39 5.78 2.36
C GLN A 171 -20.86 6.11 2.16
N TYR A 172 -21.69 5.11 1.92
CA TYR A 172 -23.15 5.22 1.79
C TYR A 172 -23.80 3.83 1.80
N THR A 173 -25.10 3.78 2.04
CA THR A 173 -25.95 2.61 1.76
C THR A 173 -26.72 2.87 0.47
N GLU A 174 -26.56 2.00 -0.51
CA GLU A 174 -27.31 2.01 -1.76
C GLU A 174 -28.62 1.23 -1.58
N ILE A 175 -29.74 1.86 -1.90
CA ILE A 175 -31.08 1.30 -1.78
C ILE A 175 -31.74 1.36 -3.16
N LYS A 176 -32.01 0.19 -3.74
CA LYS A 176 -32.67 0.01 -5.03
C LYS A 176 -34.12 -0.42 -4.82
N TYR A 177 -35.03 0.24 -5.52
CA TYR A 177 -36.47 0.00 -5.39
C TYR A 177 -37.21 0.34 -6.69
N ILE A 178 -38.45 -0.12 -6.81
CA ILE A 178 -39.34 0.27 -7.92
C ILE A 178 -40.24 1.40 -7.44
N SER A 179 -40.19 2.54 -8.13
CA SER A 179 -41.05 3.69 -7.83
C SER A 179 -42.52 3.39 -8.13
N GLU A 180 -43.43 4.25 -7.67
CA GLU A 180 -44.87 4.13 -7.98
C GLU A 180 -45.18 4.12 -9.48
N ASN A 181 -44.28 4.67 -10.30
CA ASN A 181 -44.40 4.70 -11.76
C ASN A 181 -43.85 3.44 -12.45
N GLY A 182 -43.33 2.46 -11.69
CA GLY A 182 -42.72 1.24 -12.23
C GLY A 182 -41.26 1.38 -12.64
N GLU A 183 -40.61 2.52 -12.36
CA GLU A 183 -39.20 2.76 -12.70
C GLU A 183 -38.25 2.29 -11.60
N GLU A 184 -37.12 1.66 -11.94
CA GLU A 184 -36.08 1.29 -10.96
C GLU A 184 -35.29 2.54 -10.52
N MET A 185 -35.34 2.84 -9.23
CA MET A 185 -34.69 3.98 -8.61
C MET A 185 -33.59 3.53 -7.66
N THR A 186 -32.56 4.36 -7.51
CA THR A 186 -31.48 4.15 -6.53
C THR A 186 -31.39 5.36 -5.61
N HIS A 187 -31.52 5.13 -4.30
CA HIS A 187 -31.28 6.12 -3.26
C HIS A 187 -29.96 5.81 -2.55
N LYS A 188 -29.16 6.84 -2.28
CA LYS A 188 -27.92 6.72 -1.49
C LYS A 188 -28.15 7.39 -0.14
N LEU A 189 -28.17 6.58 0.91
CA LEU A 189 -28.26 7.04 2.29
C LEU A 189 -26.86 7.26 2.83
N MET A 190 -26.57 8.48 3.29
CA MET A 190 -25.28 8.84 3.85
C MET A 190 -25.08 8.22 5.25
N PRO A 191 -23.83 8.02 5.71
CA PRO A 191 -23.55 7.38 7.00
C PRO A 191 -24.13 8.13 8.19
N THR A 192 -24.25 9.46 8.08
CA THR A 192 -24.84 10.36 9.08
C THR A 192 -26.36 10.29 9.16
N GLU A 193 -27.04 9.76 8.14
CA GLU A 193 -28.49 9.66 8.08
C GLU A 193 -28.95 8.33 8.68
N THR A 194 -30.02 8.32 9.46
CA THR A 194 -30.58 7.10 10.07
C THR A 194 -31.96 6.73 9.52
N GLU A 195 -32.53 7.56 8.65
CA GLU A 195 -33.81 7.29 8.02
C GLU A 195 -33.87 7.89 6.61
N CYS A 196 -34.67 7.27 5.76
CA CYS A 196 -35.03 7.79 4.45
C CYS A 196 -36.50 7.45 4.16
N SER A 197 -37.12 8.20 3.24
CA SER A 197 -38.48 7.93 2.80
C SER A 197 -38.65 8.26 1.32
N PHE A 198 -39.35 7.39 0.58
CA PHE A 198 -39.58 7.56 -0.86
C PHE A 198 -40.84 6.78 -1.31
N GLY A 199 -41.41 7.17 -2.44
CA GLY A 199 -42.56 6.49 -3.04
C GLY A 199 -42.16 5.18 -3.69
N VAL A 200 -42.91 4.11 -3.39
CA VAL A 200 -42.60 2.73 -3.81
C VAL A 200 -43.86 2.00 -4.26
N GLN A 201 -43.72 1.20 -5.31
CA GLN A 201 -44.78 0.30 -5.75
C GLN A 201 -45.04 -0.79 -4.69
N ALA A 202 -46.29 -0.91 -4.24
CA ALA A 202 -46.70 -1.93 -3.26
C ALA A 202 -46.39 -3.35 -3.75
N GLY A 203 -45.95 -4.23 -2.84
CA GLY A 203 -45.58 -5.62 -3.16
C GLY A 203 -44.29 -5.77 -3.97
N SER A 204 -43.61 -4.68 -4.31
CA SER A 204 -42.29 -4.74 -4.96
C SER A 204 -41.17 -5.06 -3.96
N LYS A 205 -40.03 -5.52 -4.49
CA LYS A 205 -38.83 -5.79 -3.70
C LYS A 205 -37.98 -4.54 -3.57
N VAL A 206 -37.50 -4.29 -2.35
CA VAL A 206 -36.44 -3.31 -2.06
C VAL A 206 -35.17 -4.08 -1.78
N ARG A 207 -34.08 -3.69 -2.45
CA ARG A 207 -32.75 -4.29 -2.31
C ARG A 207 -31.78 -3.24 -1.78
N TYR A 208 -30.92 -3.59 -0.85
CA TYR A 208 -29.95 -2.65 -0.31
C TYR A 208 -28.58 -3.29 -0.07
N ARG A 209 -27.53 -2.47 -0.21
CA ARG A 209 -26.16 -2.84 0.15
C ARG A 209 -25.40 -1.65 0.73
N SER A 210 -24.42 -1.90 1.58
CA SER A 210 -23.51 -0.89 2.12
C SER A 210 -22.21 -0.86 1.32
N VAL A 211 -21.71 0.36 1.07
CA VAL A 211 -20.49 0.61 0.32
C VAL A 211 -19.43 1.13 1.27
N PHE A 212 -18.26 0.50 1.23
CA PHE A 212 -17.16 0.73 2.15
C PHE A 212 -15.92 1.27 1.42
N LEU A 213 -15.18 2.11 2.12
CA LEU A 213 -13.84 2.57 1.80
C LEU A 213 -12.97 2.30 3.05
N PRO A 214 -12.04 1.34 3.02
CA PRO A 214 -11.25 0.94 4.19
C PRO A 214 -10.49 2.10 4.85
N GLU A 215 -9.90 2.95 4.03
CA GLU A 215 -9.16 4.16 4.42
C GLU A 215 -9.24 5.21 3.30
N GLU A 216 -9.03 6.48 3.63
CA GLU A 216 -9.23 7.61 2.73
C GLU A 216 -8.38 7.54 1.43
N THR A 217 -7.21 6.90 1.50
CA THR A 217 -6.29 6.72 0.38
C THR A 217 -6.57 5.46 -0.44
N THR A 218 -7.62 4.70 -0.12
CA THR A 218 -8.00 3.53 -0.93
C THR A 218 -8.61 3.98 -2.25
N VAL A 219 -8.21 3.38 -3.36
CA VAL A 219 -8.74 3.72 -4.69
C VAL A 219 -9.99 2.92 -5.06
N ASP A 220 -10.21 1.77 -4.41
CA ASP A 220 -11.33 0.88 -4.68
C ASP A 220 -12.39 0.90 -3.57
N LEU A 221 -13.64 0.83 -3.98
CA LEU A 221 -14.78 0.63 -3.08
C LEU A 221 -15.06 -0.86 -2.90
N PHE A 222 -15.48 -1.21 -1.69
CA PHE A 222 -15.93 -2.55 -1.33
C PHE A 222 -17.44 -2.55 -1.12
N TYR A 223 -18.10 -3.62 -1.53
CA TYR A 223 -19.55 -3.70 -1.57
C TYR A 223 -20.01 -4.94 -0.85
N THR A 224 -20.95 -4.79 0.08
CA THR A 224 -21.64 -5.97 0.61
C THR A 224 -22.59 -6.55 -0.44
N ASP A 225 -22.97 -7.82 -0.25
CA ASP A 225 -24.06 -8.42 -1.02
C ASP A 225 -25.37 -7.71 -0.75
N TYR A 226 -26.29 -7.74 -1.72
CA TYR A 226 -27.63 -7.18 -1.52
C TYR A 226 -28.42 -8.00 -0.50
N LYS A 227 -29.00 -7.31 0.47
CA LYS A 227 -30.15 -7.81 1.24
C LYS A 227 -31.43 -7.29 0.62
N GLU A 228 -32.52 -8.04 0.76
CA GLU A 228 -33.81 -7.67 0.20
C GLU A 228 -34.97 -7.91 1.16
N PHE A 229 -36.03 -7.13 1.00
CA PHE A 229 -37.32 -7.32 1.66
C PHE A 229 -38.45 -6.89 0.71
N VAL A 230 -39.65 -7.39 0.95
CA VAL A 230 -40.86 -7.02 0.20
C VAL A 230 -41.59 -5.91 0.93
N VAL A 231 -42.15 -4.99 0.18
CA VAL A 231 -42.93 -3.87 0.72
C VAL A 231 -44.34 -4.38 1.02
N GLU A 232 -44.64 -4.54 2.31
CA GLU A 232 -45.93 -4.97 2.86
C GLU A 232 -46.75 -3.78 3.39
#